data_AF-A0AAW0WAD6-F1
#
_entry.id   AF-A0AAW0WAD6-F1
#
_cell.length_a   1.000
_cell.length_b   1.000
_cell.length_c   1.000
_cell.angle_alpha   90.00
_cell.angle_beta   90.00
_cell.angle_gamma   90.00
#
_symmetry.space_group_name_H-M   'P 1'
#
loop_
_entity.id
_entity.type
_entity.pdbx_description
1 polymer ?
#
loop_
_entity_poly.entity_id
_entity_poly.type
_entity_poly.pdbx_seq_one_letter_code
_entity_poly.pdbx_strand_id
1 'polypeptide(L)'
;IGDCLIWIVLCLALWGCLISITWEMALPGGKLFSLLLLYVMALLAGLMADFVGLPSLLGNLVMGILFSSIPGINALGHNIDIYYSSVLRNIALTIILIRAGLGLDPVALKKLSCTVLRLAFLPCLVETVTMGIASAFFLDLP
;
A
#
# COMPACT_ATOMS: atom_id res chain seq x y z
N ILE A 1 12.86 -6.78 -29.38
CA ILE A 1 12.98 -5.31 -29.19
C ILE A 1 11.63 -4.61 -29.40
N GLY A 2 10.91 -4.89 -30.50
CA GLY A 2 9.61 -4.28 -30.80
C GLY A 2 8.54 -4.54 -29.73
N ASP A 3 8.43 -5.77 -29.23
CA ASP A 3 7.41 -6.12 -28.24
C ASP A 3 7.64 -5.45 -26.89
N CYS A 4 8.90 -5.33 -26.45
CA CYS A 4 9.24 -4.60 -25.21
C CYS A 4 8.89 -3.10 -25.32
N LEU A 5 9.14 -2.49 -26.48
CA LEU A 5 8.78 -1.10 -26.73
C LEU A 5 7.26 -0.91 -26.68
N ILE A 6 6.51 -1.87 -27.24
CA ILE A 6 5.04 -1.87 -27.21
C ILE A 6 4.52 -1.97 -25.79
N TRP A 7 5.03 -2.88 -24.96
CA TRP A 7 4.61 -3.00 -23.55
C TRP A 7 4.93 -1.75 -22.73
N ILE A 8 6.09 -1.13 -22.97
CA ILE A 8 6.48 0.13 -22.31
C ILE A 8 5.54 1.26 -22.74
N VAL A 9 5.26 1.39 -24.04
CA VAL A 9 4.35 2.39 -24.60
C VAL A 9 2.91 2.15 -24.15
N LEU A 10 2.45 0.90 -24.02
CA LEU A 10 1.12 0.56 -23.53
C LEU A 10 0.97 0.90 -22.05
N CYS A 11 1.98 0.63 -21.23
CA CYS A 11 2.01 1.04 -19.83
C CYS A 11 2.03 2.57 -19.69
N LEU A 12 2.83 3.28 -20.49
CA LEU A 12 2.89 4.74 -20.52
C LEU A 12 1.58 5.37 -21.04
N ALA A 13 0.93 4.75 -22.02
CA ALA A 13 -0.33 5.20 -22.59
C ALA A 13 -1.52 4.90 -21.67
N LEU A 14 -1.54 3.76 -20.97
CA LEU A 14 -2.52 3.48 -19.91
C LEU A 14 -2.35 4.44 -18.74
N TRP A 15 -1.12 4.71 -18.33
CA TRP A 15 -0.79 5.70 -17.31
C TRP A 15 -1.19 7.12 -17.74
N GLY A 16 -0.92 7.46 -19.01
CA GLY A 16 -1.30 8.72 -19.65
C GLY A 16 -2.81 8.89 -19.77
N CYS A 17 -3.55 7.83 -20.14
CA CYS A 17 -5.02 7.83 -20.18
C CYS A 17 -5.63 7.94 -18.77
N LEU A 18 -5.02 7.30 -17.77
CA LEU A 18 -5.45 7.40 -16.37
C LEU A 18 -5.27 8.83 -15.84
N ILE A 19 -4.15 9.47 -16.19
CA ILE A 19 -3.91 10.89 -15.95
C ILE A 19 -4.90 11.74 -16.78
N SER A 20 -5.17 11.34 -18.04
CA SER A 20 -6.05 12.05 -18.97
C SER A 20 -7.51 12.13 -18.52
N ILE A 21 -8.00 11.09 -17.87
CA ILE A 21 -9.40 11.01 -17.39
C ILE A 21 -9.61 11.82 -16.10
N THR A 22 -8.53 12.22 -15.43
CA THR A 22 -8.59 12.89 -14.11
C THR A 22 -8.46 14.42 -14.22
N TRP A 23 -8.30 14.99 -15.42
CA TRP A 23 -7.96 16.41 -15.61
C TRP A 23 -9.04 17.43 -15.24
N GLU A 24 -10.34 17.11 -15.31
CA GLU A 24 -11.40 18.07 -14.97
C GLU A 24 -11.47 18.37 -13.45
N MET A 25 -10.81 17.56 -12.61
CA MET A 25 -10.69 17.74 -11.15
C MET A 25 -9.25 18.05 -10.68
N ALA A 26 -8.34 18.34 -11.61
CA ALA A 26 -6.91 18.56 -11.38
C ALA A 26 -6.52 20.05 -11.29
N LEU A 27 -7.34 20.87 -10.62
CA LEU A 27 -6.84 22.17 -10.17
C LEU A 27 -5.75 21.94 -9.09
N PRO A 28 -4.65 22.73 -9.06
CA PRO A 28 -3.72 22.73 -7.95
C PRO A 28 -4.46 23.16 -6.67
N GLY A 29 -4.88 22.17 -5.86
CA GLY A 29 -5.79 22.34 -4.73
C GLY A 29 -6.84 21.23 -4.57
N GLY A 30 -7.03 20.36 -5.56
CA GLY A 30 -7.96 19.23 -5.51
C GLY A 30 -7.49 18.07 -4.62
N LYS A 31 -8.41 17.52 -3.83
CA LYS A 31 -8.17 16.42 -2.86
C LYS A 31 -7.60 15.15 -3.52
N LEU A 32 -8.06 14.83 -4.73
CA LEU A 32 -7.61 13.66 -5.51
C LEU A 32 -6.20 13.82 -6.09
N PHE A 33 -5.81 15.05 -6.44
CA PHE A 33 -4.48 15.33 -6.96
C PHE A 33 -3.39 15.00 -5.92
N SER A 34 -3.64 15.35 -4.65
CA SER A 34 -2.73 15.01 -3.54
C SER A 34 -2.55 13.50 -3.37
N LEU A 35 -3.64 12.74 -3.46
CA LEU A 35 -3.61 11.27 -3.35
C LEU A 35 -2.83 10.63 -4.50
N LEU A 36 -3.01 11.12 -5.73
CA LEU A 36 -2.29 10.64 -6.90
C LEU A 36 -0.80 11.00 -6.84
N LEU A 37 -0.47 12.24 -6.46
CA LEU A 37 0.91 12.69 -6.28
C LEU A 37 1.64 11.85 -5.22
N LEU A 38 0.98 11.61 -4.07
CA LEU A 38 1.50 10.74 -3.01
C LEU A 38 1.78 9.33 -3.56
N TYR A 39 0.86 8.77 -4.35
CA TYR A 39 1.02 7.45 -4.93
C TYR A 39 2.21 7.38 -5.90
N VAL A 40 2.36 8.35 -6.81
CA VAL A 40 3.49 8.40 -7.76
C VAL A 40 4.83 8.54 -7.02
N MET A 41 4.90 9.44 -6.03
CA MET A 41 6.12 9.64 -5.27
C MET A 41 6.45 8.43 -4.38
N ALA A 42 5.45 7.76 -3.83
CA ALA A 42 5.65 6.52 -3.08
C ALA A 42 6.27 5.44 -3.98
N LEU A 43 5.73 5.22 -5.18
CA LEU A 43 6.28 4.26 -6.13
C LEU A 43 7.73 4.59 -6.52
N LEU A 44 8.03 5.88 -6.76
CA LEU A 44 9.39 6.31 -7.07
C LEU A 44 10.34 6.02 -5.88
N ALA A 45 9.93 6.36 -4.66
CA ALA A 45 10.70 6.09 -3.45
C ALA A 45 10.89 4.57 -3.21
N GLY A 46 9.87 3.76 -3.48
CA GLY A 46 9.94 2.31 -3.42
C GLY A 46 10.92 1.72 -4.44
N LEU A 47 11.01 2.29 -5.65
CA LEU A 47 12.00 1.91 -6.65
C LEU A 47 13.40 2.34 -6.22
N MET A 48 13.55 3.57 -5.71
CA MET A 48 14.84 4.05 -5.21
C MET A 48 15.34 3.22 -4.02
N ALA A 49 14.46 2.76 -3.13
CA ALA A 49 14.82 1.85 -2.04
C ALA A 49 15.33 0.50 -2.55
N ASP A 50 14.71 -0.03 -3.61
CA ASP A 50 15.13 -1.27 -4.27
C ASP A 50 16.53 -1.15 -4.90
N PHE A 51 16.84 0.00 -5.50
CA PHE A 51 18.18 0.30 -6.02
C PHE A 51 19.28 0.29 -4.95
N VAL A 52 18.95 0.63 -3.70
CA VAL A 52 19.89 0.63 -2.56
C VAL A 52 19.93 -0.75 -1.87
N GLY A 53 19.12 -1.72 -2.33
CA GLY A 53 19.02 -3.07 -1.77
C GLY A 53 18.12 -3.16 -0.54
N LEU A 54 17.30 -2.14 -0.28
CA LEU A 54 16.32 -2.13 0.81
C LEU A 54 14.97 -2.61 0.30
N PRO A 55 14.14 -3.24 1.15
CA PRO A 55 12.81 -3.65 0.75
C PRO A 55 11.97 -2.44 0.35
N SER A 56 11.33 -2.50 -0.81
CA SER A 56 10.49 -1.42 -1.37
C SER A 56 9.43 -0.88 -0.39
N LEU A 57 8.93 -1.74 0.51
CA LEU A 57 8.04 -1.36 1.62
C LEU A 57 8.58 -0.20 2.47
N LEU A 58 9.89 -0.18 2.74
CA LEU A 58 10.51 0.87 3.53
C LEU A 58 10.49 2.20 2.79
N GLY A 59 10.81 2.21 1.49
CA GLY A 59 10.78 3.42 0.66
C GLY A 59 9.37 4.02 0.58
N ASN A 60 8.36 3.17 0.39
CA ASN A 60 6.95 3.57 0.38
C ASN A 60 6.51 4.18 1.72
N LEU A 61 6.95 3.61 2.85
CA LEU A 61 6.63 4.11 4.19
C LEU A 61 7.30 5.46 4.48
N VAL A 62 8.60 5.58 4.18
CA VAL A 62 9.37 6.81 4.40
C VAL A 62 8.77 7.97 3.62
N MET A 63 8.35 7.73 2.36
CA MET A 63 7.68 8.75 1.56
C MET A 63 6.38 9.25 2.22
N GLY A 64 5.57 8.34 2.79
CA GLY A 64 4.36 8.71 3.51
C GLY A 64 4.63 9.55 4.76
N ILE A 65 5.66 9.19 5.53
CA ILE A 65 6.09 9.96 6.72
C ILE A 65 6.61 11.34 6.29
N LEU A 66 7.40 11.42 5.21
CA LEU A 66 7.93 12.66 4.68
C LEU A 66 6.81 13.59 4.20
N PHE A 67 5.77 13.05 3.54
CA PHE A 67 4.59 13.79 3.11
C PHE A 67 3.78 14.35 4.30
N SER A 68 3.78 13.63 5.43
CA SER A 68 3.17 14.09 6.69
C SER A 68 4.04 15.12 7.44
N SER A 69 5.37 15.08 7.26
CA SER A 69 6.32 15.86 8.05
C SER A 69 6.66 17.25 7.47
N ILE A 70 6.43 17.49 6.17
CA ILE A 70 6.84 18.75 5.51
C ILE A 70 5.74 19.83 5.61
N PRO A 71 5.97 20.94 6.33
CA PRO A 71 4.95 21.97 6.59
C PRO A 71 4.50 22.78 5.35
N GLY A 72 5.27 22.80 4.25
CA GLY A 72 4.89 23.47 2.99
C GLY A 72 3.90 22.68 2.12
N ILE A 73 3.77 21.37 2.34
CA ILE A 73 2.88 20.44 1.61
C ILE A 73 1.71 20.01 2.52
N ASN A 74 1.67 20.50 3.76
CA ASN A 74 0.65 20.16 4.75
C ASN A 74 -0.77 20.53 4.28
N ALA A 75 -0.89 21.55 3.41
CA ALA A 75 -2.13 21.87 2.72
C ALA A 75 -2.58 20.78 1.73
N LEU A 76 -1.70 19.96 1.18
CA LEU A 76 -2.05 18.81 0.33
C LEU A 76 -2.32 17.55 1.18
N GLY A 77 -1.58 17.33 2.26
CA GLY A 77 -1.77 16.20 3.18
C GLY A 77 -3.08 16.25 3.97
N HIS A 78 -3.43 17.41 4.54
CA HIS A 78 -4.71 17.64 5.24
C HIS A 78 -5.93 17.62 4.28
N ASN A 79 -5.66 17.65 2.98
CA ASN A 79 -6.63 17.54 1.91
C ASN A 79 -6.73 16.11 1.34
N ILE A 80 -6.18 15.08 1.99
CA ILE A 80 -6.61 13.71 1.71
C ILE A 80 -7.98 13.49 2.36
N ASP A 81 -8.99 13.31 1.54
CA ASP A 81 -10.29 12.82 1.99
C ASP A 81 -10.15 11.35 2.41
N ILE A 82 -10.39 11.10 3.70
CA ILE A 82 -10.32 9.77 4.32
C ILE A 82 -11.21 8.76 3.60
N TYR A 83 -12.31 9.22 3.00
CA TYR A 83 -13.22 8.39 2.21
C TYR A 83 -12.51 7.73 1.03
N TYR A 84 -11.86 8.50 0.15
CA TYR A 84 -11.18 7.95 -1.02
C TYR A 84 -9.97 7.10 -0.64
N SER A 85 -9.21 7.50 0.39
CA SER A 85 -8.12 6.66 0.89
C SER A 85 -8.62 5.32 1.44
N SER A 86 -9.78 5.29 2.09
CA SER A 86 -10.36 4.05 2.63
C SER A 86 -10.85 3.13 1.51
N VAL A 87 -11.50 3.69 0.47
CA VAL A 87 -11.91 2.93 -0.71
C VAL A 87 -10.69 2.31 -1.42
N LEU A 88 -9.62 3.08 -1.62
CA LEU A 88 -8.39 2.57 -2.24
C LEU A 88 -7.75 1.43 -1.43
N ARG A 89 -7.67 1.60 -0.10
CA ARG A 89 -7.12 0.57 0.80
C ARG A 89 -7.93 -0.72 0.74
N ASN A 90 -9.25 -0.62 0.73
CA ASN A 90 -10.12 -1.79 0.63
C ASN A 90 -9.93 -2.52 -0.71
N ILE A 91 -9.90 -1.78 -1.84
CA ILE A 91 -9.66 -2.36 -3.16
C ILE A 91 -8.27 -3.03 -3.20
N ALA A 92 -7.23 -2.37 -2.68
CA ALA A 92 -5.88 -2.92 -2.62
C ALA A 92 -5.83 -4.21 -1.80
N LEU A 93 -6.44 -4.22 -0.60
CA LEU A 93 -6.53 -5.41 0.25
C LEU A 93 -7.29 -6.55 -0.45
N THR A 94 -8.40 -6.24 -1.13
CA THR A 94 -9.14 -7.23 -1.93
C THR A 94 -8.27 -7.83 -3.03
N ILE A 95 -7.52 -7.01 -3.78
CA ILE A 95 -6.60 -7.49 -4.83
C ILE A 95 -5.48 -8.35 -4.22
N ILE A 96 -4.88 -7.92 -3.11
CA ILE A 96 -3.82 -8.67 -2.41
C ILE A 96 -4.36 -10.03 -1.94
N LEU A 97 -5.56 -10.09 -1.36
CA LEU A 97 -6.18 -11.34 -0.91
C LEU A 97 -6.58 -12.25 -2.06
N ILE A 98 -7.12 -11.71 -3.16
CA ILE A 98 -7.42 -12.49 -4.38
C ILE A 98 -6.12 -13.09 -4.94
N ARG A 99 -5.05 -12.29 -5.05
CA ARG A 99 -3.75 -12.77 -5.54
C ARG A 99 -3.15 -13.84 -4.61
N ALA A 100 -3.25 -13.65 -3.30
CA ALA A 100 -2.80 -14.64 -2.32
C ALA A 100 -3.62 -15.94 -2.42
N GLY A 101 -4.93 -15.86 -2.61
CA GLY A 101 -5.81 -17.02 -2.81
C GLY A 101 -5.55 -17.76 -4.12
N LEU A 102 -5.34 -17.04 -5.22
CA LEU A 102 -5.05 -17.62 -6.54
C LEU A 102 -3.66 -18.26 -6.64
N GLY A 103 -2.68 -17.75 -5.88
CA GLY A 103 -1.33 -18.31 -5.82
C GLY A 103 -1.19 -19.54 -4.90
N LEU A 104 -2.28 -19.97 -4.27
CA LEU A 104 -2.27 -21.02 -3.25
C LEU A 104 -2.59 -22.39 -3.89
N ASP A 105 -1.70 -23.38 -3.70
CA ASP A 105 -1.95 -24.76 -4.16
C ASP A 105 -2.90 -25.48 -3.18
N PRO A 106 -4.14 -25.84 -3.60
CA PRO A 106 -5.14 -26.43 -2.70
C PRO A 106 -4.76 -27.85 -2.25
N VAL A 107 -3.95 -28.58 -3.01
CA VAL A 107 -3.54 -29.95 -2.70
C VAL A 107 -2.48 -29.93 -1.60
N ALA A 108 -1.48 -29.04 -1.72
CA ALA A 108 -0.48 -28.81 -0.68
C ALA A 108 -1.12 -28.25 0.60
N LEU A 109 -2.05 -27.31 0.46
CA LEU A 109 -2.77 -26.71 1.59
C LEU A 109 -3.59 -27.75 2.35
N LYS A 110 -4.30 -28.67 1.67
CA LYS A 110 -5.10 -29.71 2.34
C LYS A 110 -4.23 -30.65 3.18
N LYS A 111 -3.03 -30.98 2.70
CA LYS A 111 -2.07 -31.83 3.43
C LYS A 111 -1.50 -31.14 4.67
N LEU A 112 -1.32 -29.83 4.62
CA LEU A 112 -0.72 -29.01 5.68
C LEU A 112 -1.74 -28.14 6.44
N SER A 113 -3.05 -28.32 6.20
CA SER A 113 -4.10 -27.40 6.64
C SER A 113 -4.11 -27.19 8.16
N CYS A 114 -3.96 -28.27 8.92
CA CYS A 114 -3.88 -28.19 10.38
C CYS A 114 -2.64 -27.42 10.87
N THR A 115 -1.50 -27.62 10.22
CA THR A 115 -0.24 -26.93 10.55
C THR A 115 -0.29 -25.45 10.20
N VAL A 116 -0.80 -25.10 9.00
CA VAL A 116 -0.96 -23.71 8.56
C VAL A 116 -1.91 -22.97 9.48
N LEU A 117 -3.03 -23.60 9.87
CA LEU A 117 -3.98 -23.01 10.81
C LEU A 117 -3.33 -22.80 12.19
N ARG A 118 -2.61 -23.79 12.71
CA ARG A 118 -1.88 -23.64 13.98
C ARG A 118 -0.84 -22.53 13.91
N LEU A 119 -0.06 -22.44 12.83
CA LEU A 119 0.96 -21.39 12.65
C LEU A 119 0.36 -20.01 12.40
N ALA A 120 -0.86 -19.88 11.87
CA ALA A 120 -1.49 -18.56 11.71
C ALA A 120 -2.12 -18.09 13.03
N PHE A 121 -2.88 -18.97 13.71
CA PHE A 121 -3.68 -18.58 14.86
C PHE A 121 -2.91 -18.55 16.18
N LEU A 122 -2.09 -19.57 16.49
CA LEU A 122 -1.38 -19.58 17.78
C LEU A 122 -0.43 -18.40 17.96
N PRO A 123 0.53 -18.13 17.05
CA PRO A 123 1.46 -17.03 17.27
C PRO A 123 0.76 -15.68 17.19
N CYS A 124 -0.21 -15.48 16.27
CA CYS A 124 -0.96 -14.22 16.21
C CYS A 124 -1.77 -13.95 17.49
N LEU A 125 -2.42 -14.98 18.06
CA LEU A 125 -3.11 -14.84 19.35
C LEU A 125 -2.13 -14.52 20.48
N VAL A 126 -0.99 -15.21 20.55
CA VAL A 126 0.04 -14.96 21.56
C VAL A 126 0.62 -13.56 21.42
N GLU A 127 0.96 -13.12 20.21
CA GLU A 127 1.44 -11.77 19.90
C GLU A 127 0.41 -10.71 20.28
N THR A 128 -0.87 -10.91 19.93
CA THR A 128 -1.93 -9.95 20.25
C THR A 128 -2.19 -9.86 21.76
N VAL A 129 -2.21 -11.00 22.46
CA VAL A 129 -2.40 -11.05 23.92
C VAL A 129 -1.21 -10.42 24.65
N THR A 130 0.02 -10.76 24.25
CA THR A 130 1.23 -10.18 24.85
C THR A 130 1.32 -8.68 24.60
N MET A 131 1.02 -8.22 23.37
CA MET A 131 0.96 -6.79 23.04
C MET A 131 -0.15 -6.08 23.83
N GLY A 132 -1.31 -6.71 24.01
CA GLY A 132 -2.42 -6.18 24.80
C GLY A 132 -2.05 -5.99 26.27
N ILE A 133 -1.50 -7.02 26.92
CA ILE A 133 -1.05 -6.95 28.32
C ILE A 133 0.08 -5.92 28.48
N ALA A 134 1.04 -5.90 27.56
CA ALA A 134 2.14 -4.93 27.59
C ALA A 134 1.63 -3.49 27.43
N SER A 135 0.66 -3.26 26.53
CA SER A 135 0.07 -1.93 26.32
C SER A 135 -0.74 -1.47 27.52
N ALA A 136 -1.52 -2.36 28.15
CA ALA A 136 -2.27 -2.05 29.36
C ALA A 136 -1.35 -1.69 30.53
N PHE A 137 -0.23 -2.41 30.68
CA PHE A 137 0.75 -2.12 31.74
C PHE A 137 1.59 -0.85 31.47
N PHE A 138 1.93 -0.57 30.21
CA PHE A 138 2.85 0.52 29.87
C PHE A 138 2.14 1.86 29.61
N LEU A 139 0.91 1.84 29.07
CA LEU A 139 0.14 3.04 28.77
C LEU A 139 -1.03 3.31 29.74
N ASP A 140 -1.28 2.44 30.74
CA ASP A 140 -2.43 2.54 31.67
C ASP A 140 -3.78 2.67 30.93
N LEU A 141 -3.85 2.13 29.71
CA LEU A 141 -5.10 2.01 28.96
C LEU A 141 -5.84 0.74 29.43
N PRO A 142 -7.18 0.78 29.61
CA PRO A 142 -7.98 -0.35 30.06
C PRO A 142 -7.98 -1.53 29.07
#